data_AF-A0A7J7PEW7-F1
#
_entry.id   AF-A0A7J7PEW7-F1
#
_cell.length_a   1.000
_cell.length_b   1.000
_cell.length_c   1.000
_cell.angle_alpha   90.00
_cell.angle_beta   90.00
_cell.angle_gamma   90.00
#
_symmetry.space_group_name_H-M   'P 1'
#
loop_
_entity.id
_entity.type
_entity.pdbx_description
1 polymer ?
#
loop_
_entity_poly.entity_id
_entity_poly.type
_entity_poly.pdbx_seq_one_letter_code
_entity_poly.pdbx_strand_id
1 'polypeptide(L)'
;MTDSNEDLLRILISTDNHLGVWEKDEDRKHDSFRAFEEVLQLAVEKDVDMLLLGGDLFHDNKPSRSTVIRAVELLSKYCLGDRPIRFRVISDQKQNFVSGLVNFANPNLNIGLPVFTIHGNHDDPAGQDNLSAVDLLSSCSLVNYLAKW
;
A
#
# COMPACT_ATOMS: atom_id res chain seq x y z
N MET A 1 23.18 9.29 -17.78
CA MET A 1 23.91 10.29 -16.97
C MET A 1 23.02 10.58 -15.77
N THR A 2 23.00 9.68 -14.79
CA THR A 2 23.78 9.78 -13.53
C THR A 2 23.52 11.09 -12.82
N ASP A 3 22.31 11.20 -12.27
CA ASP A 3 22.03 12.09 -11.16
C ASP A 3 21.22 11.31 -10.10
N SER A 4 21.60 10.04 -9.87
CA SER A 4 21.12 9.31 -8.70
C SER A 4 21.86 9.89 -7.50
N ASN A 5 21.34 11.01 -7.01
CA ASN A 5 21.73 11.54 -5.72
C ASN A 5 21.41 10.45 -4.67
N GLU A 6 22.43 9.71 -4.24
CA GLU A 6 22.30 8.59 -3.30
C GLU A 6 21.78 9.05 -1.93
N ASP A 7 21.85 10.35 -1.65
CA ASP A 7 21.34 10.99 -0.44
C ASP A 7 19.89 11.50 -0.58
N LEU A 8 19.24 11.32 -1.74
CA LEU A 8 17.86 11.73 -1.97
C LEU A 8 16.89 10.56 -1.79
N LEU A 9 15.99 10.67 -0.81
CA LEU A 9 14.86 9.78 -0.64
C LEU A 9 13.61 10.38 -1.30
N ARG A 10 13.09 9.73 -2.36
CA ARG A 10 11.86 10.14 -3.04
C ARG A 10 10.66 9.40 -2.48
N ILE A 11 9.69 10.14 -1.96
CA ILE A 11 8.46 9.60 -1.39
C ILE A 11 7.28 10.11 -2.21
N LEU A 12 6.47 9.20 -2.77
CA LEU A 12 5.15 9.57 -3.27
C LEU A 12 4.14 9.49 -2.11
N ILE A 13 3.28 10.49 -1.98
CA ILE A 13 2.27 10.56 -0.92
C ILE A 13 0.88 10.57 -1.57
N SER A 14 -0.02 9.72 -1.07
CA SER A 14 -1.43 9.67 -1.45
C SER A 14 -2.28 9.36 -0.21
N THR A 15 -3.57 9.67 -0.23
CA THR A 15 -4.51 9.40 0.87
C THR A 15 -5.94 9.34 0.32
N ASP A 16 -6.87 8.79 1.10
CA ASP A 16 -8.32 8.82 0.81
C ASP A 16 -8.65 8.26 -0.59
N ASN A 17 -7.99 7.16 -0.96
CA ASN A 17 -8.17 6.53 -2.25
C ASN A 17 -9.55 5.86 -2.38
N HIS A 18 -10.14 5.46 -1.25
CA HIS A 18 -11.49 4.93 -1.14
C HIS A 18 -11.81 3.88 -2.20
N LEU A 19 -10.95 2.87 -2.35
CA LEU A 19 -11.20 1.75 -3.25
C LEU A 19 -12.55 1.11 -2.94
N GLY A 20 -13.35 0.93 -3.98
CA GLY A 20 -14.72 0.40 -3.88
C GLY A 20 -15.80 1.48 -3.75
N VAL A 21 -15.45 2.76 -3.64
CA VAL A 21 -16.47 3.83 -3.66
C VAL A 21 -17.25 3.77 -4.97
N TRP A 22 -18.58 3.78 -4.84
CA TRP A 22 -19.53 3.63 -5.95
C TRP A 22 -19.35 2.36 -6.80
N GLU A 23 -18.83 1.25 -6.25
CA GLU A 23 -18.60 0.01 -7.00
C GLU A 23 -19.86 -0.62 -7.65
N LYS A 24 -21.06 -0.20 -7.23
CA LYS A 24 -22.36 -0.65 -7.77
C LYS A 24 -22.93 0.29 -8.85
N ASP A 25 -22.32 1.44 -9.06
CA ASP A 25 -22.74 2.42 -10.07
C ASP A 25 -22.23 2.00 -11.45
N GLU A 26 -23.08 1.97 -12.47
CA GLU A 26 -22.70 1.44 -13.78
C GLU A 26 -21.59 2.23 -14.48
N ASP A 27 -21.57 3.55 -14.29
CA ASP A 27 -20.64 4.45 -14.96
C ASP A 27 -19.37 4.68 -14.12
N ARG A 28 -19.51 4.69 -12.79
CA ARG A 28 -18.46 5.17 -11.86
C ARG A 28 -17.75 4.05 -11.09
N LYS A 29 -18.21 2.80 -11.19
CA LYS A 29 -17.64 1.62 -10.49
C LYS A 29 -16.14 1.37 -10.68
N HIS A 30 -15.52 2.04 -11.66
CA HIS A 30 -14.09 1.90 -11.94
C HIS A 30 -13.26 3.11 -11.55
N ASP A 31 -13.87 4.22 -11.13
CA ASP A 31 -13.18 5.50 -10.94
C ASP A 31 -12.10 5.42 -9.85
N SER A 32 -12.46 4.87 -8.68
CA SER A 32 -11.52 4.72 -7.56
C SER A 32 -10.30 3.90 -7.93
N PHE A 33 -10.51 2.81 -8.68
CA PHE A 33 -9.43 1.91 -9.09
C PHE A 33 -8.54 2.55 -10.15
N ARG A 34 -9.11 3.26 -11.13
CA ARG A 34 -8.34 3.97 -12.16
C ARG A 34 -7.48 5.07 -11.55
N ALA A 35 -8.05 5.84 -10.63
CA ALA A 35 -7.32 6.89 -9.93
C ALA A 35 -6.17 6.32 -9.07
N PHE A 36 -6.41 5.24 -8.32
CA PHE A 36 -5.35 4.59 -7.55
C PHE A 36 -4.30 3.92 -8.45
N GLU A 37 -4.69 3.34 -9.58
CA GLU A 37 -3.74 2.81 -10.56
C GLU A 37 -2.84 3.91 -11.13
N GLU A 38 -3.38 5.11 -11.39
CA GLU A 38 -2.58 6.28 -11.80
C GLU A 38 -1.53 6.66 -10.74
N VAL A 39 -1.91 6.64 -9.44
CA VAL A 39 -0.97 6.87 -8.33
C VAL A 39 0.19 5.87 -8.38
N LEU A 40 -0.10 4.58 -8.59
CA LEU A 40 0.91 3.53 -8.69
C LEU A 40 1.78 3.67 -9.96
N GLN A 41 1.17 4.02 -11.10
CA GLN A 41 1.89 4.28 -12.34
C GLN A 41 2.86 5.46 -12.18
N LEU A 42 2.42 6.55 -11.54
CA LEU A 42 3.27 7.69 -11.24
C LEU A 42 4.40 7.34 -10.28
N ALA A 43 4.15 6.51 -9.27
CA ALA A 43 5.20 6.05 -8.35
C ALA A 43 6.32 5.33 -9.10
N VAL A 44 5.95 4.43 -10.03
CA VAL A 44 6.90 3.70 -10.86
C VAL A 44 7.59 4.62 -11.88
N GLU A 45 6.84 5.46 -12.59
CA GLU A 45 7.37 6.38 -13.61
C GLU A 45 8.36 7.40 -13.02
N LYS A 46 8.06 7.93 -11.83
CA LYS A 46 8.92 8.91 -11.14
C LYS A 46 10.06 8.28 -10.34
N ASP A 47 10.26 6.97 -10.44
CA ASP A 47 11.36 6.25 -9.79
C ASP A 47 11.38 6.47 -8.26
N VAL A 48 10.22 6.52 -7.60
CA VAL A 48 10.19 6.81 -6.16
C VAL A 48 10.75 5.64 -5.34
N ASP A 49 11.30 5.94 -4.17
CA ASP A 49 11.87 4.91 -3.29
C ASP A 49 10.79 4.24 -2.44
N MET A 50 9.70 4.95 -2.12
CA MET A 50 8.55 4.39 -1.42
C MET A 50 7.26 5.18 -1.70
N LEU A 51 6.13 4.51 -1.50
CA LEU A 51 4.79 5.10 -1.47
C LEU A 51 4.31 5.16 -0.02
N LEU A 52 3.83 6.34 0.41
CA LEU A 52 3.20 6.54 1.71
C LEU A 52 1.71 6.85 1.52
N LEU A 53 0.86 6.01 2.10
CA LEU A 53 -0.58 6.15 2.11
C LEU A 53 -1.07 6.67 3.46
N GLY A 54 -1.89 7.73 3.44
CA GLY A 54 -2.38 8.44 4.62
C GLY A 54 -3.59 7.81 5.33
N GLY A 55 -4.07 6.66 4.88
CA GLY A 55 -5.31 6.03 5.36
C GLY A 55 -6.44 6.10 4.35
N ASP A 56 -7.57 5.47 4.69
CA ASP A 56 -8.76 5.37 3.83
C ASP A 56 -8.44 4.85 2.42
N LEU A 57 -7.59 3.82 2.36
CA LEU A 57 -7.32 3.08 1.13
C LEU A 57 -8.61 2.40 0.64
N PHE A 58 -9.43 1.87 1.55
CA PHE A 58 -10.73 1.30 1.24
C PHE A 58 -11.87 2.22 1.66
N HIS A 59 -12.95 2.24 0.88
CA HIS A 59 -14.14 3.03 1.21
C HIS A 59 -15.01 2.40 2.31
N ASP A 60 -15.11 1.07 2.30
CA ASP A 60 -15.87 0.31 3.29
C ASP A 60 -14.91 -0.43 4.22
N ASN A 61 -15.21 -0.45 5.52
CA ASN A 61 -14.47 -1.21 6.53
C ASN A 61 -14.35 -2.70 6.17
N LYS A 62 -15.42 -3.23 5.56
CA LYS A 62 -15.50 -4.60 5.01
C LYS A 62 -15.65 -4.50 3.49
N PRO A 63 -14.56 -4.23 2.74
CA PRO A 63 -14.63 -4.05 1.31
C PRO A 63 -15.13 -5.33 0.63
N SER A 64 -15.77 -5.17 -0.53
CA SER A 64 -16.23 -6.31 -1.31
C SER A 64 -15.05 -7.18 -1.76
N ARG A 65 -15.32 -8.47 -2.01
CA ARG A 65 -14.31 -9.39 -2.57
C ARG A 65 -13.70 -8.84 -3.86
N SER A 66 -14.53 -8.22 -4.72
CA SER A 66 -14.06 -7.62 -5.97
C SER A 66 -13.09 -6.47 -5.70
N THR A 67 -13.37 -5.65 -4.71
CA THR A 67 -12.54 -4.52 -4.32
C THR A 67 -11.19 -4.99 -3.75
N VAL A 68 -11.20 -6.00 -2.86
CA VAL A 68 -9.96 -6.58 -2.31
C VAL A 68 -9.11 -7.22 -3.41
N ILE A 69 -9.71 -8.01 -4.30
CA ILE A 69 -8.99 -8.66 -5.40
C ILE A 69 -8.32 -7.62 -6.30
N ARG A 70 -9.05 -6.56 -6.69
CA ARG A 70 -8.47 -5.48 -7.51
C ARG A 70 -7.34 -4.75 -6.81
N ALA A 71 -7.47 -4.47 -5.51
CA ALA A 71 -6.41 -3.85 -4.74
C ALA A 71 -5.13 -4.72 -4.72
N VAL A 72 -5.30 -6.02 -4.48
CA VAL A 72 -4.21 -7.00 -4.53
C VAL A 72 -3.57 -7.07 -5.93
N GLU A 73 -4.37 -7.11 -7.00
CA GLU A 73 -3.88 -7.12 -8.38
C GLU A 73 -3.05 -5.88 -8.71
N LEU A 74 -3.58 -4.69 -8.37
CA LEU A 74 -2.88 -3.42 -8.60
C LEU A 74 -1.57 -3.34 -7.80
N LEU A 75 -1.61 -3.63 -6.50
CA LEU A 75 -0.40 -3.62 -5.66
C LEU A 75 0.61 -4.66 -6.16
N SER A 76 0.18 -5.87 -6.51
CA SER A 76 1.08 -6.90 -7.03
C SER A 76 1.75 -6.47 -8.34
N LYS A 77 0.98 -5.87 -9.26
CA LYS A 77 1.44 -5.43 -10.58
C LYS A 77 2.51 -4.33 -10.50
N TYR A 78 2.36 -3.40 -9.56
CA TYR A 78 3.21 -2.20 -9.49
C TYR A 78 4.26 -2.25 -8.38
N CYS A 79 4.07 -3.07 -7.35
CA CYS A 79 4.94 -3.08 -6.16
C CYS A 79 5.89 -4.28 -6.10
N LEU A 80 5.60 -5.38 -6.80
CA LEU A 80 6.51 -6.51 -6.91
C LEU A 80 7.46 -6.32 -8.08
N GLY A 81 8.72 -6.69 -7.90
CA GLY A 81 9.73 -6.60 -8.96
C GLY A 81 11.16 -6.61 -8.42
N ASP A 82 12.12 -6.72 -9.34
CA ASP A 82 13.54 -6.88 -9.01
C ASP A 82 14.28 -5.55 -8.78
N ARG A 83 13.53 -4.42 -8.72
CA ARG A 83 14.11 -3.12 -8.40
C ARG A 83 14.71 -3.16 -6.99
N PRO A 84 15.99 -2.80 -6.80
CA PRO A 84 16.61 -2.82 -5.49
C PRO A 84 16.05 -1.69 -4.60
N ILE A 85 15.78 -2.01 -3.34
CA ILE A 85 15.42 -1.03 -2.31
C ILE A 85 16.70 -0.33 -1.81
N ARG A 86 16.76 0.99 -1.94
CA ARG A 86 17.96 1.82 -1.69
C ARG A 86 18.04 2.43 -0.29
N PHE A 87 17.08 2.14 0.59
CA PHE A 87 17.04 2.64 1.95
C PHE A 87 16.94 1.49 2.97
N ARG A 88 17.20 1.79 4.24
CA ARG A 88 17.14 0.81 5.34
C ARG A 88 16.24 1.32 6.45
N VAL A 89 15.46 0.43 7.03
CA VAL A 89 14.71 0.70 8.27
C VAL A 89 15.56 0.28 9.46
N ILE A 90 15.93 1.27 10.28
CA ILE A 90 16.79 1.10 11.46
C ILE A 90 16.01 1.07 12.79
N SER A 91 14.74 1.47 12.77
CA SER A 91 13.86 1.46 13.94
C SER A 91 13.45 0.03 14.32
N ASP A 92 12.93 -0.15 15.55
CA ASP A 92 12.40 -1.44 16.00
C ASP A 92 11.18 -1.84 15.14
N GLN A 93 11.38 -2.82 14.26
CA GLN A 93 10.34 -3.24 13.33
C GLN A 93 9.18 -3.95 14.02
N LYS A 94 9.42 -4.63 15.15
CA LYS A 94 8.36 -5.30 15.92
C LYS A 94 7.41 -4.32 16.57
N GLN A 95 7.90 -3.12 16.89
CA GLN A 95 7.07 -2.05 17.43
C GLN A 95 6.32 -1.28 16.33
N ASN A 96 6.94 -1.11 15.16
CA ASN A 96 6.43 -0.19 14.14
C ASN A 96 5.53 -0.85 13.08
N PHE A 97 5.69 -2.15 12.82
CA PHE A 97 4.94 -2.87 11.77
C PHE A 97 4.09 -3.97 12.35
N VAL A 98 2.83 -4.07 11.91
CA VAL A 98 1.91 -5.13 12.35
C VAL A 98 2.45 -6.53 12.00
N SER A 99 3.09 -6.69 10.85
CA SER A 99 3.77 -7.92 10.44
C SER A 99 5.06 -8.22 11.23
N GLY A 100 5.53 -7.28 12.04
CA GLY A 100 6.77 -7.34 12.82
C GLY A 100 8.07 -7.12 12.02
N LEU A 101 7.99 -7.15 10.68
CA LEU A 101 9.08 -6.87 9.75
C LEU A 101 8.55 -6.15 8.51
N VAL A 102 9.39 -5.33 7.88
CA VAL A 102 9.10 -4.75 6.56
C VAL A 102 8.96 -5.84 5.50
N ASN A 103 8.04 -5.66 4.55
CA ASN A 103 7.71 -6.64 3.53
C ASN A 103 8.90 -7.00 2.62
N PHE A 104 9.78 -6.04 2.34
CA PHE A 104 11.00 -6.24 1.55
C PHE A 104 12.13 -6.96 2.30
N ALA A 105 11.90 -7.37 3.56
CA ALA A 105 12.77 -8.32 4.25
C ALA A 105 12.36 -9.78 4.01
N ASN A 106 11.24 -10.05 3.34
CA ASN A 106 10.79 -11.40 3.01
C ASN A 106 11.74 -12.01 1.95
N PRO A 107 12.46 -13.10 2.26
CA PRO A 107 13.42 -13.70 1.32
C PRO A 107 12.77 -14.40 0.13
N ASN A 108 11.45 -14.58 0.15
CA ASN A 108 10.70 -15.30 -0.89
C ASN A 108 9.90 -14.38 -1.82
N LEU A 109 9.97 -13.06 -1.62
CA LEU A 109 9.19 -12.10 -2.40
C LEU A 109 10.02 -10.86 -2.74
N ASN A 110 10.14 -10.56 -4.02
CA ASN A 110 10.87 -9.39 -4.50
C ASN A 110 9.94 -8.17 -4.50
N ILE A 111 10.15 -7.27 -3.53
CA ILE A 111 9.45 -5.99 -3.45
C ILE A 111 10.28 -4.94 -4.20
N GLY A 112 9.71 -4.38 -5.26
CA GLY A 112 10.33 -3.30 -6.03
C GLY A 112 9.92 -1.90 -5.56
N LEU A 113 8.68 -1.73 -5.09
CA LEU A 113 8.17 -0.48 -4.52
C LEU A 113 7.51 -0.76 -3.16
N PRO A 114 8.17 -0.43 -2.04
CA PRO A 114 7.59 -0.56 -0.72
C PRO A 114 6.46 0.46 -0.52
N VAL A 115 5.28 -0.04 -0.15
CA VAL A 115 4.14 0.78 0.25
C VAL A 115 4.04 0.78 1.77
N PHE A 116 3.92 1.95 2.37
CA PHE A 116 3.69 2.13 3.80
C PHE A 116 2.33 2.79 4.00
N THR A 117 1.56 2.36 4.98
CA THR A 117 0.22 2.89 5.22
C THR A 117 -0.15 2.85 6.69
N ILE A 118 -0.98 3.79 7.10
CA ILE A 118 -1.84 3.69 8.29
C ILE A 118 -3.27 3.35 7.83
N HIS A 119 -4.16 3.03 8.76
CA HIS A 119 -5.60 3.05 8.49
C HIS A 119 -6.17 4.46 8.71
N GLY A 120 -7.28 4.75 8.05
CA GLY A 120 -8.13 5.89 8.32
C GLY A 120 -9.40 5.46 9.07
N ASN A 121 -10.47 6.26 8.99
CA ASN A 121 -11.72 5.98 9.70
C ASN A 121 -12.69 5.09 8.91
N HIS A 122 -12.43 4.84 7.62
CA HIS A 122 -13.22 3.92 6.79
C HIS A 122 -12.65 2.51 6.78
N ASP A 123 -11.33 2.36 6.88
CA ASP A 123 -10.63 1.08 6.89
C ASP A 123 -9.98 0.79 8.26
N ASP A 124 -10.60 1.26 9.33
CA ASP A 124 -10.18 1.05 10.71
C ASP A 124 -10.30 -0.43 11.16
N PRO A 125 -9.50 -0.85 12.15
CA PRO A 125 -9.69 -2.16 12.78
C PRO A 125 -11.09 -2.31 13.38
N ALA A 126 -11.77 -3.41 13.05
CA ALA A 126 -13.11 -3.67 13.56
C ALA A 126 -13.37 -5.16 13.83
N GLY A 127 -14.51 -5.44 14.48
CA GLY A 127 -14.95 -6.80 14.81
C GLY A 127 -14.23 -7.39 16.01
N GLN A 128 -14.47 -8.68 16.27
CA GLN A 128 -13.97 -9.38 17.45
C GLN A 128 -12.43 -9.48 17.48
N ASP A 129 -11.82 -9.67 16.32
CA ASP A 129 -10.36 -9.85 16.19
C ASP A 129 -9.62 -8.52 15.98
N ASN A 130 -10.34 -7.39 15.97
CA ASN A 130 -9.78 -6.05 15.73
C ASN A 130 -8.92 -6.01 14.45
N LEU A 131 -9.48 -6.46 13.33
CA LEU A 131 -8.78 -6.54 12.04
C LEU A 131 -9.34 -5.51 11.06
N SER A 132 -8.45 -4.97 10.23
CA SER A 132 -8.72 -4.06 9.12
C SER A 132 -8.49 -4.79 7.78
N ALA A 133 -9.08 -4.28 6.71
CA ALA A 133 -8.71 -4.68 5.35
C ALA A 133 -7.20 -4.48 5.04
N VAL A 134 -6.55 -3.54 5.74
CA VAL A 134 -5.11 -3.29 5.65
C VAL A 134 -4.30 -4.44 6.25
N ASP A 135 -4.78 -5.10 7.31
CA ASP A 135 -4.13 -6.30 7.87
C ASP A 135 -4.03 -7.41 6.83
N LEU A 136 -5.07 -7.57 6.00
CA LEU A 136 -5.07 -8.55 4.91
C LEU A 136 -3.98 -8.24 3.89
N LEU A 137 -3.87 -6.99 3.43
CA LEU A 137 -2.81 -6.61 2.49
C LEU A 137 -1.40 -6.77 3.11
N SER A 138 -1.25 -6.46 4.40
CA SER A 138 0.02 -6.64 5.11
C SER A 138 0.39 -8.11 5.24
N SER A 139 -0.58 -8.99 5.53
CA SER A 139 -0.37 -10.45 5.58
C SER A 139 0.08 -11.03 4.24
N CYS A 140 -0.33 -10.41 3.13
CA CYS A 140 0.13 -10.75 1.78
C CYS A 140 1.49 -10.14 1.40
N SER A 141 2.18 -9.46 2.32
CA SER A 141 3.43 -8.72 2.05
C SER A 141 3.30 -7.61 0.99
N LEU A 142 2.10 -7.09 0.76
CA LEU A 142 1.87 -6.03 -0.25
C LEU A 142 2.02 -4.62 0.32
N VAL A 143 1.78 -4.44 1.62
CA VAL A 143 1.94 -3.15 2.31
C VAL A 143 2.62 -3.33 3.66
N ASN A 144 3.27 -2.28 4.13
CA ASN A 144 3.82 -2.15 5.48
C ASN A 144 2.83 -1.34 6.32
N TYR A 145 2.01 -2.04 7.13
CA TYR A 145 1.02 -1.41 7.99
C TYR A 145 1.68 -0.88 9.27
N LEU A 146 1.67 0.44 9.41
CA LEU A 146 2.26 1.19 10.50
C LEU A 146 1.25 1.50 11.60
N ALA A 147 1.74 1.58 12.84
CA ALA A 147 1.10 2.30 13.94
C ALA A 147 -0.39 1.96 14.19
N LYS A 148 -0.80 0.69 14.09
CA LYS A 148 -2.20 0.28 14.39
C LYS A 148 -2.61 0.69 15.82
N TRP A 149 -3.73 1.42 15.95
CA TRP A 149 -4.33 1.91 17.20
C TRP A 149 -5.75 1.42 17.38
#